data_AF-A0A1G0YUA1-F1
#
_entry.id   AF-A0A1G0YUA1-F1
#
_cell.length_a   1.000
_cell.length_b   1.000
_cell.length_c   1.000
_cell.angle_alpha   90.00
_cell.angle_beta   90.00
_cell.angle_gamma   90.00
#
_symmetry.space_group_name_H-M   'P 1'
#
loop_
_entity.id
_entity.type
_entity.pdbx_description
1 polymer ?
#
loop_
_entity_poly.entity_id
_entity_poly.type
_entity_poly.pdbx_seq_one_letter_code
_entity_poly.pdbx_strand_id
1 'polypeptide(L)'
;YRRETERLLQWAWLIKKVSIRELKRDDMEQFIKFCQNPPTTWINTHKVPRYLENAGQRKPNPDWRPFVVTISKIAHKLGKNPNVEQFALSQGAIQEIFAILSTYFNFLVAEEYLIANPVALIRQKSKFIRRQQQKAPIRRLSLLQWQTVLDVTEELILQDPVKYERTLFILSLLFGMYLRISELAATDRWTPRMNNFTKDSYDQWWFTTVGKGNKERQIAVSDSMLGSLIRWRIFLGLSRLPTPADTSPLLPKLRGRGPLSDTVPIRRLVQECFDRACEKLQCAGK
;
A
#
# COMPACT_ATOMS: atom_id res chain seq x y z
N TYR A 1 13.42 3.11 0.49
CA TYR A 1 14.83 3.27 0.90
C TYR A 1 15.76 2.36 0.11
N ARG A 2 15.86 1.05 0.41
CA ARG A 2 16.79 0.12 -0.28
C ARG A 2 16.85 0.27 -1.80
N ARG A 3 15.69 0.29 -2.48
CA ARG A 3 15.59 0.38 -3.96
C ARG A 3 16.37 1.57 -4.54
N GLU A 4 16.20 2.77 -3.98
CA GLU A 4 16.85 3.98 -4.55
C GLU A 4 18.32 4.08 -4.14
N THR A 5 18.64 3.71 -2.91
CA THR A 5 20.04 3.63 -2.47
C THR A 5 20.82 2.64 -3.33
N GLU A 6 20.25 1.47 -3.61
CA GLU A 6 20.87 0.46 -4.46
C GLU A 6 21.08 0.95 -5.89
N ARG A 7 20.09 1.61 -6.50
CA ARG A 7 20.24 2.22 -7.83
C ARG A 7 21.40 3.21 -7.87
N LEU A 8 21.53 4.05 -6.85
CA LEU A 8 22.64 5.00 -6.74
C LEU A 8 23.98 4.28 -6.64
N LEU A 9 24.09 3.26 -5.79
CA LEU A 9 25.33 2.49 -5.62
C LEU A 9 25.73 1.78 -6.92
N GLN A 10 24.77 1.13 -7.59
CA GLN A 10 25.02 0.46 -8.86
C GLN A 10 25.47 1.46 -9.92
N TRP A 11 24.83 2.62 -10.02
CA TRP A 11 25.25 3.66 -10.96
C TRP A 11 26.65 4.20 -10.63
N ALA A 12 26.92 4.52 -9.36
CA ALA A 12 28.20 5.05 -8.92
C ALA A 12 29.35 4.06 -9.20
N TRP A 13 29.17 2.78 -8.92
CA TRP A 13 30.22 1.76 -9.07
C TRP A 13 30.33 1.20 -10.49
N LEU A 14 29.21 0.99 -11.18
CA LEU A 14 29.23 0.32 -12.49
C LEU A 14 29.41 1.32 -13.64
N ILE A 15 28.89 2.53 -13.51
CA ILE A 15 28.91 3.54 -14.57
C ILE A 15 29.93 4.62 -14.26
N LYS A 16 29.81 5.30 -13.12
CA LYS A 16 30.66 6.45 -12.78
C LYS A 16 32.07 6.05 -12.29
N LYS A 17 32.22 4.82 -11.78
CA LYS A 17 33.45 4.25 -11.22
C LYS A 17 34.03 5.03 -10.04
N VAL A 18 33.14 5.56 -9.19
CA VAL A 18 33.52 6.33 -7.99
C VAL A 18 32.92 5.75 -6.72
N SER A 19 33.58 6.00 -5.59
CA SER A 19 33.00 5.75 -4.28
C SER A 19 31.86 6.73 -3.99
N ILE A 20 30.96 6.33 -3.08
CA ILE A 20 29.85 7.19 -2.65
C ILE A 20 30.36 8.47 -1.99
N ARG A 21 31.57 8.42 -1.41
CA ARG A 21 32.23 9.57 -0.75
C ARG A 21 32.61 10.68 -1.70
N GLU A 22 32.79 10.34 -2.98
CA GLU A 22 33.24 11.26 -4.02
C GLU A 22 32.06 11.91 -4.74
N LEU A 23 30.82 11.44 -4.49
CA LEU A 23 29.63 11.96 -5.15
C LEU A 23 29.36 13.40 -4.77
N LYS A 24 29.41 14.28 -5.77
CA LYS A 24 29.07 15.69 -5.63
C LYS A 24 27.67 15.96 -6.18
N ARG A 25 27.25 17.21 -6.04
CA ARG A 25 25.97 17.71 -6.57
C ARG A 25 25.76 17.34 -8.05
N ASP A 26 26.75 17.60 -8.89
CA ASP A 26 26.63 17.36 -10.33
C ASP A 26 26.51 15.88 -10.68
N ASP A 27 27.11 15.00 -9.87
CA ASP A 27 26.96 13.55 -10.01
C ASP A 27 25.54 13.12 -9.65
N MET A 28 24.94 13.74 -8.62
CA MET A 28 23.54 13.49 -8.30
C MET A 28 22.60 13.96 -9.42
N GLU A 29 22.91 15.07 -10.09
CA GLU A 29 22.14 15.49 -11.28
C GLU A 29 22.30 14.48 -12.45
N GLN A 30 23.50 13.96 -12.68
CA GLN A 30 23.75 12.91 -13.67
C GLN A 30 23.00 11.62 -13.32
N PHE A 31 23.00 11.22 -12.05
CA PHE A 31 22.26 10.06 -11.57
C PHE A 31 20.74 10.20 -11.79
N ILE A 32 20.18 11.38 -11.55
CA ILE A 32 18.74 11.60 -11.79
C ILE A 32 18.43 11.53 -13.29
N LYS A 33 19.26 12.11 -14.15
CA LYS A 33 19.13 11.97 -15.61
C LYS A 33 19.22 10.51 -16.05
N PHE A 34 20.15 9.75 -15.46
CA PHE A 34 20.26 8.30 -15.68
C PHE A 34 18.99 7.56 -15.23
N CYS A 35 18.39 7.93 -14.10
CA CYS A 35 17.14 7.32 -13.65
C CYS A 35 15.95 7.66 -14.57
N GLN A 36 15.97 8.82 -15.22
CA GLN A 36 14.94 9.22 -16.19
C GLN A 36 15.09 8.46 -17.51
N ASN A 37 16.32 8.25 -17.97
CA ASN A 37 16.65 7.56 -19.21
C ASN A 37 17.72 6.48 -18.99
N PRO A 38 17.41 5.39 -18.26
CA PRO A 38 18.38 4.33 -18.04
C PRO A 38 18.60 3.53 -19.32
N PRO A 39 19.78 2.90 -19.50
CA PRO A 39 19.99 1.96 -20.60
C PRO A 39 18.95 0.85 -20.60
N THR A 40 18.56 0.36 -21.78
CA THR A 40 17.57 -0.73 -21.90
C THR A 40 17.98 -1.99 -21.12
N THR A 41 19.29 -2.25 -21.02
CA THR A 41 19.86 -3.34 -20.22
C THR A 41 19.62 -3.21 -18.72
N TRP A 42 19.16 -2.06 -18.21
CA TRP A 42 18.82 -1.80 -16.80
C TRP A 42 17.31 -1.82 -16.53
N ILE A 43 16.50 -2.12 -17.54
CA ILE A 43 15.06 -2.07 -17.48
C ILE A 43 14.49 -3.47 -17.74
N ASN A 44 13.51 -3.89 -16.94
CA ASN A 44 12.71 -5.08 -17.19
C ASN A 44 11.23 -4.69 -17.40
N THR A 45 10.46 -5.54 -18.05
CA THR A 45 9.03 -5.38 -18.32
C THR A 45 8.15 -6.00 -17.24
N HIS A 46 8.73 -6.81 -16.35
CA HIS A 46 8.05 -7.47 -15.25
C HIS A 46 8.89 -7.45 -13.98
N LYS A 47 8.24 -7.65 -12.83
CA LYS A 47 8.90 -7.70 -11.53
C LYS A 47 9.32 -9.13 -11.23
N VAL A 48 10.61 -9.33 -10.99
CA VAL A 48 11.19 -10.60 -10.55
C VAL A 48 11.84 -10.44 -9.19
N PRO A 49 11.96 -11.52 -8.38
CA PRO A 49 12.72 -11.45 -7.14
C PRO A 49 14.18 -11.13 -7.43
N ARG A 50 14.82 -10.37 -6.53
CA ARG A 50 16.24 -9.98 -6.67
C ARG A 50 17.19 -11.18 -6.57
N TYR A 51 16.82 -12.16 -5.76
CA TYR A 51 17.56 -13.39 -5.57
C TYR A 51 16.64 -14.58 -5.78
N LEU A 52 17.17 -15.63 -6.39
CA LEU A 52 16.54 -16.94 -6.45
C LEU A 52 17.08 -17.78 -5.30
N GLU A 53 16.21 -18.53 -4.64
CA GLU A 53 16.62 -19.51 -3.65
C GLU A 53 16.88 -20.85 -4.33
N ASN A 54 18.08 -21.39 -4.12
CA ASN A 54 18.48 -22.70 -4.62
C ASN A 54 19.26 -23.41 -3.52
N ALA A 55 18.73 -24.53 -3.03
CA ALA A 55 19.30 -25.34 -1.94
C ALA A 55 19.68 -24.51 -0.69
N GLY A 56 18.82 -23.58 -0.27
CA GLY A 56 19.06 -22.70 0.88
C GLY A 56 20.03 -21.54 0.63
N GLN A 57 20.63 -21.44 -0.56
CA GLN A 57 21.51 -20.33 -0.95
C GLN A 57 20.78 -19.32 -1.83
N ARG A 58 21.07 -18.02 -1.63
CA ARG A 58 20.55 -16.93 -2.45
C ARG A 58 21.50 -16.64 -3.60
N LYS A 59 21.06 -16.91 -4.83
CA LYS A 59 21.80 -16.56 -6.06
C LYS A 59 21.19 -15.31 -6.71
N PRO A 60 22.00 -14.37 -7.23
CA PRO A 60 21.49 -13.22 -7.97
C PRO A 60 20.59 -13.68 -9.12
N ASN A 61 19.42 -13.05 -9.27
CA ASN A 61 18.54 -13.37 -10.37
C ASN A 61 19.04 -12.68 -11.66
N PRO A 62 19.42 -13.44 -12.71
CA PRO A 62 19.94 -12.88 -13.97
C PRO A 62 18.91 -12.03 -14.73
N ASP A 63 17.61 -12.21 -14.47
CA ASP A 63 16.54 -11.40 -15.07
C ASP A 63 16.24 -10.13 -14.26
N TRP A 64 16.78 -10.00 -13.05
CA TRP A 64 16.49 -8.85 -12.21
C TRP A 64 17.15 -7.59 -12.77
N ARG A 65 16.37 -6.51 -12.80
CA ARG A 65 16.83 -5.19 -13.21
C ARG A 65 16.34 -4.11 -12.23
N PRO A 66 17.12 -3.03 -12.05
CA PRO A 66 16.77 -1.97 -11.11
C PRO A 66 15.58 -1.12 -11.56
N PHE A 67 15.29 -1.02 -12.85
CA PHE A 67 14.13 -0.32 -13.39
C PHE A 67 13.12 -1.30 -13.98
N VAL A 68 11.82 -1.00 -13.83
CA VAL A 68 10.75 -1.83 -14.35
C VAL A 68 9.71 -0.93 -15.01
N VAL A 69 9.35 -1.24 -16.26
CA VAL A 69 8.23 -0.59 -16.95
C VAL A 69 6.93 -1.10 -16.37
N THR A 70 6.01 -0.18 -16.08
CA THR A 70 4.67 -0.52 -15.62
C THR A 70 3.64 0.20 -16.48
N ILE A 71 2.67 -0.54 -16.98
CA ILE A 71 1.48 0.00 -17.64
C ILE A 71 0.31 0.09 -16.66
N SER A 72 -0.71 0.88 -17.00
CA SER A 72 -1.93 0.96 -16.18
C SER A 72 -2.67 -0.38 -16.17
N LYS A 73 -3.40 -0.66 -15.09
CA LYS A 73 -4.24 -1.87 -14.99
C LYS A 73 -5.21 -1.98 -16.17
N ILE A 74 -5.77 -0.85 -16.62
CA ILE A 74 -6.70 -0.79 -17.75
C ILE A 74 -5.98 -1.18 -19.05
N ALA A 75 -4.80 -0.61 -19.32
CA ALA A 75 -4.01 -0.97 -20.50
C ALA A 75 -3.66 -2.47 -20.51
N HIS A 76 -3.30 -3.03 -19.36
CA HIS A 76 -3.05 -4.46 -19.22
C HIS A 76 -4.31 -5.31 -19.46
N LYS A 77 -5.49 -4.91 -18.95
CA LYS A 77 -6.76 -5.60 -19.23
C LYS A 77 -7.12 -5.57 -20.73
N LEU A 78 -6.73 -4.52 -21.44
CA LEU A 78 -6.88 -4.39 -22.90
C LEU A 78 -5.80 -5.13 -23.70
N GLY A 79 -4.99 -5.98 -23.06
CA GLY A 79 -3.96 -6.79 -23.73
C GLY A 79 -2.71 -6.04 -24.17
N LYS A 80 -2.51 -4.78 -23.72
CA LYS A 80 -1.25 -4.07 -23.99
C LYS A 80 -0.12 -4.67 -23.16
N ASN A 81 1.05 -4.79 -23.75
CA ASN A 81 2.26 -5.26 -23.08
C ASN A 81 3.22 -4.09 -22.79
N PRO A 82 3.89 -4.08 -21.63
CA PRO A 82 4.93 -3.10 -21.33
C PRO A 82 6.11 -3.25 -22.29
N ASN A 83 6.52 -2.13 -22.91
CA ASN A 83 7.74 -2.05 -23.71
C ASN A 83 8.81 -1.24 -22.95
N VAL A 84 10.04 -1.72 -22.93
CA VAL A 84 11.22 -1.07 -22.33
C VAL A 84 11.39 0.39 -22.80
N GLU A 85 11.11 0.66 -24.07
CA GLU A 85 11.20 2.00 -24.68
C GLU A 85 10.18 2.99 -24.11
N GLN A 86 9.11 2.50 -23.48
CA GLN A 86 8.07 3.31 -22.85
C GLN A 86 8.37 3.62 -21.38
N PHE A 87 9.59 3.30 -20.91
CA PHE A 87 9.98 3.61 -19.56
C PHE A 87 9.94 5.13 -19.32
N ALA A 88 9.18 5.53 -18.30
CA ALA A 88 9.15 6.91 -17.83
C ALA A 88 8.94 6.96 -16.33
N LEU A 89 9.74 7.77 -15.63
CA LEU A 89 9.51 8.06 -14.23
C LEU A 89 8.41 9.11 -14.06
N SER A 90 7.48 8.86 -13.15
CA SER A 90 6.53 9.89 -12.72
C SER A 90 7.24 10.96 -11.89
N GLN A 91 6.66 12.16 -11.83
CA GLN A 91 7.16 13.23 -10.96
C GLN A 91 7.21 12.80 -9.49
N GLY A 92 6.23 12.00 -9.04
CA GLY A 92 6.24 11.43 -7.69
C GLY A 92 7.39 10.46 -7.46
N ALA A 93 7.76 9.64 -8.45
CA ALA A 93 8.92 8.75 -8.35
C ALA A 93 10.24 9.55 -8.25
N ILE A 94 10.37 10.64 -9.01
CA ILE A 94 11.54 11.53 -8.93
C ILE A 94 11.63 12.18 -7.54
N GLN A 95 10.50 12.69 -7.01
CA GLN A 95 10.44 13.22 -5.65
C GLN A 95 10.80 12.17 -4.59
N GLU A 96 10.34 10.94 -4.75
CA GLU A 96 10.67 9.81 -3.87
C GLU A 96 12.17 9.52 -3.87
N ILE A 97 12.82 9.51 -5.04
CA ILE A 97 14.27 9.35 -5.17
C ILE A 97 15.00 10.44 -4.37
N PHE A 98 14.64 11.71 -4.57
CA PHE A 98 15.24 12.83 -3.84
C PHE A 98 15.04 12.73 -2.33
N ALA A 99 13.83 12.37 -1.88
CA ALA A 99 13.52 12.25 -0.46
C ALA A 99 14.33 11.13 0.19
N ILE A 100 14.36 9.94 -0.43
CA ILE A 100 15.09 8.78 0.09
C ILE A 100 16.60 9.06 0.12
N LEU A 101 17.16 9.57 -0.97
CA LEU A 101 18.59 9.83 -1.05
C LEU A 101 19.02 10.96 -0.11
N SER A 102 18.20 12.00 0.05
CA SER A 102 18.47 13.04 1.04
C SER A 102 18.54 12.47 2.45
N THR A 103 17.60 11.60 2.84
CA THR A 103 17.64 10.92 4.15
C THR A 103 18.85 9.99 4.27
N TYR A 104 19.19 9.23 3.23
CA TYR A 104 20.36 8.35 3.22
C TYR A 104 21.67 9.11 3.44
N PHE A 105 21.88 10.21 2.69
CA PHE A 105 23.07 11.04 2.85
C PHE A 105 23.08 11.79 4.18
N ASN A 106 21.93 12.23 4.72
CA ASN A 106 21.87 12.80 6.06
C ASN A 106 22.28 11.78 7.13
N PHE A 107 21.87 10.52 7.00
CA PHE A 107 22.33 9.45 7.87
C PHE A 107 23.86 9.29 7.79
N LEU A 108 24.44 9.24 6.58
CA LEU A 108 25.89 9.14 6.42
C LEU A 108 26.66 10.34 6.99
N VAL A 109 26.06 11.53 6.96
CA VAL A 109 26.65 12.72 7.60
C VAL A 109 26.57 12.63 9.12
N ALA A 110 25.43 12.15 9.66
CA ALA A 110 25.26 11.95 11.10
C ALA A 110 26.23 10.89 11.67
N GLU A 111 26.56 9.88 10.88
CA GLU A 111 27.57 8.86 11.20
C GLU A 111 29.00 9.31 10.87
N GLU A 112 29.22 10.60 10.57
CA GLU A 112 30.52 11.19 10.21
C GLU A 112 31.23 10.53 9.01
N TYR A 113 30.51 9.71 8.25
CA TYR A 113 31.03 9.04 7.06
C TYR A 113 31.20 10.01 5.88
N LEU A 114 30.40 11.09 5.87
CA LEU A 114 30.46 12.20 4.91
C LEU A 114 30.40 13.54 5.62
N ILE A 115 30.99 14.56 4.99
CA ILE A 115 30.99 15.93 5.52
C ILE A 115 29.68 16.66 5.15
N ALA A 116 29.07 16.32 4.02
CA ALA A 116 27.89 17.03 3.51
C ALA A 116 26.97 16.14 2.67
N ASN A 117 25.69 16.55 2.60
CA ASN A 117 24.68 15.89 1.77
C ASN A 117 24.64 16.48 0.35
N PRO A 118 25.06 15.74 -0.70
CA PRO A 118 25.11 16.25 -2.08
C PRO A 118 23.72 16.49 -2.70
N VAL A 119 22.64 16.01 -2.06
CA VAL A 119 21.25 16.11 -2.55
C VAL A 119 20.51 17.33 -1.99
N ALA A 120 20.99 17.91 -0.89
CA ALA A 120 20.27 18.93 -0.12
C ALA A 120 19.86 20.15 -0.97
N LEU A 121 20.79 20.70 -1.76
CA LEU A 121 20.56 21.89 -2.58
C LEU A 121 19.77 21.59 -3.86
N ILE A 122 19.93 20.39 -4.43
CA ILE A 122 19.19 19.99 -5.64
C ILE A 122 17.70 19.95 -5.33
N ARG A 123 17.31 19.42 -4.16
CA ARG A 123 15.90 19.32 -3.77
C ARG A 123 15.22 20.69 -3.66
N GLN A 124 15.93 21.70 -3.17
CA GLN A 124 15.37 23.04 -2.95
C GLN A 124 15.11 23.81 -4.25
N LYS A 125 15.98 23.65 -5.26
CA LYS A 125 15.90 24.32 -6.57
C LYS A 125 15.79 23.32 -7.73
N SER A 126 15.07 22.22 -7.53
CA SER A 126 15.10 21.09 -8.46
C SER A 126 14.46 21.44 -9.79
N LYS A 127 15.26 21.54 -10.85
CA LYS A 127 14.79 21.58 -12.25
C LYS A 127 14.07 20.29 -12.69
N PHE A 128 14.22 19.20 -11.92
CA PHE A 128 13.62 17.90 -12.21
C PHE A 128 12.20 17.77 -11.64
N ILE A 129 11.82 18.60 -10.68
CA ILE A 129 10.52 18.57 -10.02
C ILE A 129 9.70 19.77 -10.48
N ARG A 130 8.66 19.52 -11.28
CA ARG A 130 7.68 20.55 -11.64
C ARG A 130 6.62 20.63 -10.53
N ARG A 131 6.38 21.83 -10.00
CA ARG A 131 5.21 22.09 -9.16
C ARG A 131 3.98 22.12 -10.07
N GLN A 132 3.13 21.11 -9.98
CA GLN A 132 1.84 21.16 -10.65
C GLN A 132 0.90 22.05 -9.85
N GLN A 133 0.36 23.09 -10.50
CA GLN A 133 -0.67 23.97 -9.93
C GLN A 133 -2.07 23.34 -10.05
N GLN A 134 -2.21 22.27 -10.83
CA GLN A 134 -3.47 21.57 -11.02
C GLN A 134 -3.89 20.84 -9.74
N LYS A 135 -5.17 21.01 -9.38
CA LYS A 135 -5.79 20.31 -8.26
C LYS A 135 -5.78 18.81 -8.56
N ALA A 136 -5.15 18.02 -7.70
CA ALA A 136 -5.15 16.57 -7.84
C ALA A 136 -6.60 16.06 -7.92
N PRO A 137 -6.88 15.03 -8.75
CA PRO A 137 -8.22 14.47 -8.85
C PRO A 137 -8.67 13.99 -7.48
N ILE A 138 -9.90 14.34 -7.09
CA ILE A 138 -10.46 13.93 -5.80
C ILE A 138 -10.76 12.44 -5.86
N ARG A 139 -9.95 11.63 -5.17
CA ARG A 139 -10.11 10.18 -5.08
C ARG A 139 -11.06 9.82 -3.94
N ARG A 140 -12.35 10.15 -4.10
CA ARG A 140 -13.42 9.77 -3.18
C ARG A 140 -14.59 9.19 -3.95
N LEU A 141 -15.33 8.29 -3.32
CA LEU A 141 -16.58 7.79 -3.87
C LEU A 141 -17.68 8.83 -3.66
N SER A 142 -18.52 9.01 -4.66
CA SER A 142 -19.82 9.65 -4.46
C SER A 142 -20.73 8.75 -3.62
N LEU A 143 -21.81 9.31 -3.07
CA LEU A 143 -22.81 8.53 -2.34
C LEU A 143 -23.39 7.41 -3.21
N LEU A 144 -23.67 7.71 -4.48
CA LEU A 144 -24.16 6.72 -5.45
C LEU A 144 -23.15 5.59 -5.65
N GLN A 145 -21.87 5.92 -5.89
CA GLN A 145 -20.83 4.90 -6.09
C GLN A 145 -20.66 4.01 -4.86
N TRP A 146 -20.71 4.60 -3.67
CA TRP A 146 -20.64 3.85 -2.42
C TRP A 146 -21.84 2.93 -2.23
N GLN A 147 -23.05 3.45 -2.44
CA GLN A 147 -24.27 2.65 -2.34
C GLN A 147 -24.24 1.48 -3.32
N THR A 148 -23.80 1.70 -4.57
CA THR A 148 -23.67 0.61 -5.55
C THR A 148 -22.67 -0.46 -5.11
N VAL A 149 -21.57 -0.10 -4.44
CA VAL A 149 -20.65 -1.09 -3.86
C VAL A 149 -21.33 -1.94 -2.80
N LEU A 150 -22.15 -1.33 -1.93
CA LEU A 150 -22.91 -2.07 -0.92
C LEU A 150 -23.95 -2.99 -1.57
N ASP A 151 -24.76 -2.49 -2.49
CA ASP A 151 -25.82 -3.25 -3.17
C ASP A 151 -25.24 -4.47 -3.90
N VAL A 152 -24.14 -4.28 -4.64
CA VAL A 152 -23.42 -5.37 -5.31
C VAL A 152 -22.86 -6.37 -4.31
N THR A 153 -22.36 -5.91 -3.17
CA THR A 153 -21.85 -6.81 -2.13
C THR A 153 -22.98 -7.66 -1.55
N GLU A 154 -24.15 -7.09 -1.30
CA GLU A 154 -25.34 -7.84 -0.84
C GLU A 154 -25.81 -8.87 -1.88
N GLU A 155 -25.83 -8.51 -3.18
CA GLU A 155 -26.13 -9.45 -4.26
C GLU A 155 -25.13 -10.62 -4.31
N LEU A 156 -23.84 -10.34 -4.06
CA LEU A 156 -22.80 -11.36 -4.02
C LEU A 156 -22.91 -12.26 -2.78
N ILE A 157 -23.39 -11.75 -1.64
CA ILE A 157 -23.67 -12.55 -0.43
C ILE A 157 -24.67 -13.65 -0.72
N LEU A 158 -25.68 -13.41 -1.57
CA LEU A 158 -26.65 -14.44 -1.96
C LEU A 158 -26.00 -15.61 -2.73
N GLN A 159 -24.84 -15.39 -3.34
CA GLN A 159 -24.11 -16.39 -4.13
C GLN A 159 -23.06 -17.14 -3.31
N ASP A 160 -22.32 -16.44 -2.45
CA ASP A 160 -21.31 -17.02 -1.56
C ASP A 160 -21.29 -16.25 -0.21
N PRO A 161 -22.18 -16.62 0.74
CA PRO A 161 -22.27 -15.93 2.01
C PRO A 161 -20.95 -15.93 2.79
N VAL A 162 -20.19 -17.03 2.72
CA VAL A 162 -18.94 -17.21 3.48
C VAL A 162 -17.87 -16.20 3.09
N LYS A 163 -17.76 -15.93 1.79
CA LYS A 163 -16.80 -14.96 1.27
C LYS A 163 -17.29 -13.52 1.45
N TYR A 164 -18.55 -13.24 1.14
CA TYR A 164 -19.01 -11.86 0.99
C TYR A 164 -19.54 -11.24 2.28
N GLU A 165 -19.99 -12.00 3.29
CA GLU A 165 -20.29 -11.45 4.62
C GLU A 165 -19.04 -10.85 5.28
N ARG A 166 -17.91 -11.57 5.15
CA ARG A 166 -16.60 -11.04 5.56
C ARG A 166 -16.26 -9.75 4.80
N THR A 167 -16.54 -9.72 3.50
CA THR A 167 -16.19 -8.60 2.63
C THR A 167 -17.01 -7.36 2.97
N LEU A 168 -18.31 -7.52 3.23
CA LEU A 168 -19.19 -6.46 3.71
C LEU A 168 -18.68 -5.88 5.03
N PHE A 169 -18.34 -6.74 6.00
CA PHE A 169 -17.79 -6.27 7.28
C PHE A 169 -16.48 -5.51 7.11
N ILE A 170 -15.58 -5.99 6.25
CA ILE A 170 -14.34 -5.28 5.88
C ILE A 170 -14.64 -3.91 5.28
N LEU A 171 -15.62 -3.81 4.38
CA LEU A 171 -16.04 -2.55 3.78
C LEU A 171 -16.56 -1.57 4.84
N SER A 172 -17.41 -2.03 5.78
CA SER A 172 -17.88 -1.22 6.90
C SER A 172 -16.74 -0.71 7.78
N LEU A 173 -15.73 -1.54 8.07
CA LEU A 173 -14.55 -1.14 8.84
C LEU A 173 -13.69 -0.09 8.10
N LEU A 174 -13.43 -0.28 6.81
CA LEU A 174 -12.58 0.61 6.03
C LEU A 174 -13.25 1.95 5.73
N PHE A 175 -14.54 1.94 5.36
CA PHE A 175 -15.27 3.14 4.96
C PHE A 175 -16.03 3.79 6.11
N GLY A 176 -16.72 3.00 6.93
CA GLY A 176 -17.53 3.49 8.04
C GLY A 176 -16.70 3.99 9.23
N MET A 177 -15.51 3.42 9.44
CA MET A 177 -14.62 3.79 10.56
C MET A 177 -13.30 4.42 10.11
N TYR A 178 -13.10 4.60 8.80
CA TYR A 178 -11.86 5.16 8.22
C TYR A 178 -10.59 4.43 8.66
N LEU A 179 -10.70 3.11 8.92
CA LEU A 179 -9.55 2.31 9.30
C LEU A 179 -8.62 2.13 8.11
N ARG A 180 -7.31 2.12 8.39
CA ARG A 180 -6.32 1.72 7.38
C ARG A 180 -6.37 0.21 7.23
N ILE A 181 -6.14 -0.29 6.03
CA ILE A 181 -6.10 -1.75 5.78
C ILE A 181 -5.10 -2.50 6.68
N SER A 182 -3.99 -1.86 7.06
CA SER A 182 -3.00 -2.44 7.98
C SER A 182 -3.52 -2.56 9.41
N GLU A 183 -4.50 -1.76 9.80
CA GLU A 183 -5.13 -1.79 11.14
C GLU A 183 -6.13 -2.95 11.27
N LEU A 184 -6.45 -3.64 10.16
CA LEU A 184 -7.29 -4.84 10.13
C LEU A 184 -6.49 -6.14 10.18
N ALA A 185 -5.18 -6.08 9.94
CA ALA A 185 -4.30 -7.25 9.90
C ALA A 185 -3.51 -7.37 11.20
N ALA A 186 -3.36 -8.60 11.69
CA ALA A 186 -2.51 -8.91 12.84
C ALA A 186 -1.03 -8.78 12.49
N THR A 187 -0.29 -8.22 13.43
CA THR A 187 1.17 -8.05 13.42
C THR A 187 1.71 -8.40 14.80
N ASP A 188 3.04 -8.52 14.92
CA ASP A 188 3.70 -8.75 16.22
C ASP A 188 3.40 -7.65 17.25
N ARG A 189 3.02 -6.44 16.80
CA ARG A 189 2.75 -5.28 17.66
C ARG A 189 1.27 -5.10 18.00
N TRP A 190 0.38 -5.59 17.15
CA TRP A 190 -1.06 -5.33 17.28
C TRP A 190 -1.87 -6.45 16.60
N THR A 191 -2.86 -6.98 17.32
CA THR A 191 -3.82 -7.94 16.81
C THR A 191 -5.23 -7.41 17.05
N PRO A 192 -5.98 -7.02 16.00
CA PRO A 192 -7.36 -6.58 16.14
C PRO A 192 -8.26 -7.71 16.64
N ARG A 193 -9.02 -7.45 17.70
CA ARG A 193 -9.92 -8.40 18.39
C ARG A 193 -11.32 -7.82 18.57
N MET A 194 -12.25 -8.70 18.90
CA MET A 194 -13.64 -8.33 19.15
C MET A 194 -13.80 -7.42 20.37
N ASN A 195 -13.10 -7.69 21.47
CA ASN A 195 -13.08 -6.82 22.65
C ASN A 195 -12.32 -5.49 22.46
N ASN A 196 -11.83 -5.18 21.25
CA ASN A 196 -11.44 -3.81 20.93
C ASN A 196 -12.65 -2.92 20.65
N PHE A 197 -13.83 -3.50 20.39
CA PHE A 197 -15.10 -2.81 20.54
C PHE A 197 -15.49 -2.80 22.02
N THR A 198 -15.58 -1.62 22.61
CA THR A 198 -15.90 -1.42 24.02
C THR A 198 -17.01 -0.40 24.17
N LYS A 199 -17.90 -0.63 25.14
CA LYS A 199 -18.92 0.32 25.54
C LYS A 199 -18.40 1.15 26.72
N ASP A 200 -18.57 2.46 26.68
CA ASP A 200 -18.21 3.34 27.79
C ASP A 200 -19.33 3.43 28.85
N SER A 201 -19.12 4.25 29.88
CA SER A 201 -20.09 4.48 30.96
C SER A 201 -21.36 5.23 30.51
N TYR A 202 -21.36 5.83 29.33
CA TYR A 202 -22.48 6.58 28.74
C TYR A 202 -23.19 5.78 27.64
N ASP A 203 -22.98 4.46 27.63
CA ASP A 203 -23.59 3.55 26.68
C ASP A 203 -23.13 3.75 25.22
N GLN A 204 -22.03 4.47 24.99
CA GLN A 204 -21.48 4.73 23.66
C GLN A 204 -20.42 3.68 23.29
N TRP A 205 -20.42 3.27 22.02
CA TRP A 205 -19.47 2.28 21.51
C TRP A 205 -18.22 2.93 20.91
N TRP A 206 -17.08 2.35 21.25
CA TRP A 206 -15.76 2.77 20.80
C TRP A 206 -15.01 1.58 20.24
N PHE A 207 -14.16 1.83 19.25
CA PHE A 207 -13.22 0.86 18.74
C PHE A 207 -11.79 1.34 18.94
N THR A 208 -10.99 0.54 19.65
CA THR A 208 -9.58 0.82 19.89
C THR A 208 -8.71 0.22 18.79
N THR A 209 -7.78 1.01 18.24
CA THR A 209 -6.84 0.54 17.22
C THR A 209 -5.45 1.14 17.40
N VAL A 210 -4.42 0.40 16.99
CA VAL A 210 -3.03 0.86 17.02
C VAL A 210 -2.51 1.05 15.59
N GLY A 211 -2.21 2.30 15.26
CA GLY A 211 -1.80 2.72 13.91
C GLY A 211 -0.30 2.98 13.76
N LYS A 212 0.05 3.76 12.72
CA LYS A 212 1.44 4.16 12.42
C LYS A 212 2.12 4.79 13.64
N GLY A 213 3.34 4.33 13.93
CA GLY A 213 4.14 4.81 15.07
C GLY A 213 3.77 4.14 16.40
N ASN A 214 3.07 3.01 16.37
CA ASN A 214 2.58 2.30 17.56
C ASN A 214 1.67 3.19 18.42
N LYS A 215 0.87 4.03 17.76
CA LYS A 215 -0.03 4.97 18.43
C LYS A 215 -1.42 4.39 18.51
N GLU A 216 -1.87 4.18 19.75
CA GLU A 216 -3.24 3.82 20.06
C GLU A 216 -4.19 5.01 19.84
N ARG A 217 -5.40 4.73 19.35
CA ARG A 217 -6.50 5.69 19.29
C ARG A 217 -7.84 4.97 19.41
N GLN A 218 -8.85 5.71 19.85
CA GLN A 218 -10.24 5.28 19.85
C GLN A 218 -11.02 5.94 18.72
N ILE A 219 -11.97 5.20 18.16
CA ILE A 219 -12.86 5.64 17.09
C ILE A 219 -14.29 5.41 17.57
N ALA A 220 -15.12 6.46 17.52
CA ALA A 220 -16.54 6.33 17.83
C ALA A 220 -17.21 5.38 16.81
N VAL A 221 -18.04 4.47 17.31
CA VAL A 221 -18.72 3.45 16.50
C VAL A 221 -20.17 3.89 16.32
N SER A 222 -20.56 4.18 15.07
CA SER A 222 -21.93 4.54 14.74
C SER A 222 -22.90 3.35 14.84
N ASP A 223 -24.20 3.63 14.94
CA ASP A 223 -25.23 2.58 14.97
C ASP A 223 -25.20 1.69 13.73
N SER A 224 -24.93 2.26 12.55
CA SER A 224 -24.76 1.49 11.30
C SER A 224 -23.57 0.53 11.37
N MET A 225 -22.46 0.98 11.97
CA MET A 225 -21.29 0.12 12.18
C MET A 225 -21.58 -0.95 13.24
N LEU A 226 -22.32 -0.61 14.31
CA LEU A 226 -22.74 -1.57 15.32
C LEU A 226 -23.66 -2.64 14.71
N GLY A 227 -24.57 -2.26 13.82
CA GLY A 227 -25.39 -3.19 13.03
C GLY A 227 -24.53 -4.13 12.17
N SER A 228 -23.50 -3.58 11.49
CA SER A 228 -22.54 -4.37 10.72
C SER A 228 -21.75 -5.36 11.61
N LEU A 229 -21.34 -4.93 12.81
CA LEU A 229 -20.66 -5.79 13.79
C LEU A 229 -21.56 -6.93 14.26
N ILE A 230 -22.81 -6.64 14.61
CA ILE A 230 -23.78 -7.65 15.04
C ILE A 230 -24.00 -8.69 13.94
N ARG A 231 -24.22 -8.25 12.70
CA ARG A 231 -24.38 -9.13 11.53
C ARG A 231 -23.18 -10.06 11.36
N TRP A 232 -21.98 -9.49 11.36
CA TRP A 232 -20.74 -10.27 11.23
C TRP A 232 -20.55 -11.28 12.36
N ARG A 233 -20.84 -10.89 13.61
CA ARG A 233 -20.72 -11.78 14.77
C ARG A 233 -21.73 -12.93 14.71
N ILE A 234 -22.98 -12.66 14.34
CA ILE A 234 -24.00 -13.71 14.13
C ILE A 234 -23.54 -14.67 13.03
N PHE A 235 -23.00 -14.15 11.93
CA PHE A 235 -22.45 -14.96 10.84
C PHE A 235 -21.31 -15.89 11.32
N LEU A 236 -20.48 -15.44 12.26
CA LEU A 236 -19.45 -16.25 12.92
C LEU A 236 -19.99 -17.22 14.00
N GLY A 237 -21.30 -17.22 14.28
CA GLY A 237 -21.90 -17.99 15.36
C GLY A 237 -21.59 -17.45 16.77
N LEU A 238 -21.25 -16.16 16.88
CA LEU A 238 -20.92 -15.49 18.14
C LEU A 238 -22.13 -14.72 18.71
N SER A 239 -22.03 -14.27 19.97
CA SER A 239 -23.00 -13.36 20.58
C SER A 239 -23.12 -12.06 19.78
N ARG A 240 -24.29 -11.42 19.81
CA ARG A 240 -24.55 -10.17 19.05
C ARG A 240 -23.51 -9.07 19.30
N LEU A 241 -23.15 -8.87 20.56
CA LEU A 241 -22.18 -7.87 20.99
C LEU A 241 -20.99 -8.57 21.68
N PRO A 242 -19.77 -8.03 21.54
CA PRO A 242 -18.60 -8.57 22.21
C PRO A 242 -18.67 -8.31 23.71
N THR A 243 -18.17 -9.27 24.49
CA THR A 243 -17.90 -9.05 25.92
C THR A 243 -16.47 -8.54 26.10
N PRO A 244 -16.13 -7.92 27.23
CA PRO A 244 -14.75 -7.53 27.52
C PRO A 244 -13.75 -8.71 27.46
N ALA A 245 -14.22 -9.93 27.72
CA ALA A 245 -13.45 -11.16 27.65
C ALA A 245 -13.36 -11.77 26.23
N ASP A 246 -14.06 -11.22 25.23
CA ASP A 246 -14.06 -11.74 23.86
C ASP A 246 -12.76 -11.41 23.12
N THR A 247 -11.76 -12.24 23.33
CA THR A 247 -10.44 -12.10 22.72
C THR A 247 -10.36 -12.66 21.29
N SER A 248 -11.49 -13.05 20.69
CA SER A 248 -11.53 -13.61 19.35
C SER A 248 -11.04 -12.59 18.29
N PRO A 249 -10.41 -13.05 17.20
CA PRO A 249 -9.95 -12.15 16.14
C PRO A 249 -11.07 -11.35 15.51
N LEU A 250 -10.82 -10.06 15.23
CA LEU A 250 -11.75 -9.23 14.46
C LEU A 250 -12.04 -9.82 13.07
N LEU A 251 -10.96 -10.25 12.40
CA LEU A 251 -10.99 -10.98 11.14
C LEU A 251 -10.22 -12.30 11.31
N PRO A 252 -10.91 -13.45 11.45
CA PRO A 252 -10.26 -14.75 11.49
C PRO A 252 -9.68 -15.12 10.12
N LYS A 253 -8.68 -16.01 10.09
CA LYS A 253 -8.16 -16.58 8.85
C LYS A 253 -9.25 -17.33 8.07
N LEU A 254 -9.11 -17.37 6.74
CA LEU A 254 -10.00 -18.15 5.88
C LEU A 254 -9.82 -19.67 6.06
N ARG A 255 -8.59 -20.10 6.38
CA ARG A 255 -8.24 -21.48 6.68
C ARG A 255 -7.38 -21.53 7.93
N GLY A 256 -7.64 -22.51 8.79
CA GLY A 256 -6.95 -22.67 10.08
C GLY A 256 -7.49 -21.73 11.16
N ARG A 257 -6.72 -21.60 12.25
CA ARG A 257 -7.09 -20.80 13.43
C ARG A 257 -6.29 -19.51 13.52
N GLY A 258 -6.85 -18.53 14.22
CA GLY A 258 -6.19 -17.27 14.56
C GLY A 258 -6.53 -16.10 13.62
N PRO A 259 -5.89 -14.94 13.85
CA PRO A 259 -6.19 -13.71 13.14
C PRO A 259 -5.57 -13.67 11.73
N LEU A 260 -6.21 -12.93 10.84
CA LEU A 260 -5.67 -12.61 9.52
C LEU A 260 -4.48 -11.66 9.64
N SER A 261 -3.30 -12.08 9.16
CA SER A 261 -2.05 -11.29 9.24
C SER A 261 -1.62 -10.64 7.93
N ASP A 262 -2.18 -11.08 6.79
CA ASP A 262 -1.87 -10.53 5.47
C ASP A 262 -2.97 -9.58 4.99
N THR A 263 -2.55 -8.44 4.44
CA THR A 263 -3.43 -7.44 3.83
C THR A 263 -3.78 -7.76 2.37
N VAL A 264 -3.05 -8.66 1.70
CA VAL A 264 -3.30 -9.04 0.30
C VAL A 264 -4.69 -9.66 0.12
N PRO A 265 -5.14 -10.63 0.94
CA PRO A 265 -6.50 -11.17 0.84
C PRO A 265 -7.57 -10.08 0.99
N ILE A 266 -7.40 -9.17 1.95
CA ILE A 266 -8.32 -8.04 2.18
C ILE A 266 -8.42 -7.17 0.92
N ARG A 267 -7.28 -6.81 0.30
CA ARG A 267 -7.29 -6.02 -0.95
C ARG A 267 -8.01 -6.73 -2.08
N ARG A 268 -7.83 -8.05 -2.23
CA ARG A 268 -8.48 -8.83 -3.30
C ARG A 268 -10.00 -8.85 -3.14
N LEU A 269 -10.48 -9.15 -1.92
CA LEU A 269 -11.91 -9.17 -1.60
C LEU A 269 -12.56 -7.82 -1.89
N VAL A 270 -11.97 -6.74 -1.38
CA VAL A 270 -12.47 -5.38 -1.60
C VAL A 270 -12.43 -5.03 -3.09
N GLN A 271 -11.31 -5.28 -3.78
CA GLN A 271 -11.17 -4.94 -5.19
C GLN A 271 -12.22 -5.63 -6.07
N GLU A 272 -12.58 -6.88 -5.77
CA GLU A 272 -13.61 -7.61 -6.51
C GLU A 272 -14.99 -6.91 -6.44
N CYS A 273 -15.41 -6.48 -5.24
CA CYS A 273 -16.64 -5.69 -5.09
C CYS A 273 -16.58 -4.36 -5.84
N PHE A 274 -15.43 -3.67 -5.83
CA PHE A 274 -15.24 -2.45 -6.61
C PHE A 274 -15.29 -2.69 -8.11
N ASP A 275 -14.68 -3.76 -8.61
CA ASP A 275 -14.67 -4.11 -10.02
C ASP A 275 -16.11 -4.40 -10.50
N ARG A 276 -16.89 -5.20 -9.74
CA ARG A 276 -18.31 -5.48 -10.03
C ARG A 276 -19.20 -4.23 -9.95
N ALA A 277 -18.97 -3.35 -8.96
CA ALA A 277 -19.70 -2.09 -8.88
C ALA A 277 -19.39 -1.14 -10.05
N CYS A 278 -18.12 -1.10 -10.49
CA CYS A 278 -17.75 -0.37 -11.70
C CYS A 278 -18.48 -0.90 -12.92
N GLU A 279 -18.52 -2.23 -13.12
CA GLU A 279 -19.25 -2.87 -14.22
C GLU A 279 -20.74 -2.50 -14.20
N LYS A 280 -21.39 -2.58 -13.02
CA LYS A 280 -22.81 -2.24 -12.87
C LYS A 280 -23.10 -0.77 -13.20
N LEU A 281 -22.25 0.15 -12.75
CA LEU A 281 -22.39 1.58 -13.08
C LEU A 281 -22.18 1.85 -14.56
N GLN A 282 -21.18 1.23 -15.18
CA GLN A 282 -20.91 1.35 -16.61
C GLN A 282 -22.08 0.84 -17.47
N CYS A 283 -22.66 -0.31 -17.12
CA CYS A 283 -23.85 -0.83 -17.79
C CYS A 283 -25.06 0.09 -17.64
N ALA A 284 -25.14 0.85 -16.55
CA ALA A 284 -26.18 1.86 -16.32
C ALA A 284 -25.87 3.22 -16.94
N GLY A 285 -24.75 3.38 -17.66
CA GLY A 285 -24.31 4.64 -18.26
C GLY A 285 -23.87 5.70 -17.25
N LYS A 286 -23.41 5.29 -16.06
CA LYS A 286 -23.03 6.17 -14.94
C LYS A 286 -21.55 6.09 -14.57
#